data_AF-A0A0P1HGP1-F1
#
_entry.id   AF-A0A0P1HGP1-F1
#
_cell.length_a   1.000
_cell.length_b   1.000
_cell.length_c   1.000
_cell.angle_alpha   90.00
_cell.angle_beta   90.00
_cell.angle_gamma   90.00
#
_symmetry.space_group_name_H-M   'P 1'
#
loop_
_entity.id
_entity.type
_entity.pdbx_description
1 polymer ?
#
loop_
_entity_poly.entity_id
_entity_poly.type
_entity_poly.pdbx_seq_one_letter_code
_entity_poly.pdbx_strand_id
1 'polypeptide(L)'
;MNERGSHKHSPVKTVPLELVQAVLRSAINGRSVGLEEAIRTLDCDAHHADLILRQMAEAGYLEPADIFDGLFYWQLTPNGTRLALELKRKRIGRDKVQTIISELLARAKVINGDSDRLQRITLKLFGSALEERDDYGDVDVSIAYLRRQLSDIERERIENALKARQSNSDRQTFQGRLMGAERQDTREIMAFLKKGLPHLSLMNDDPMDLGAPYRWLVDHDVKTDRPVDVPDDIVRPNGPSILDQHPRKPLPPITLLEARHRAISANTKVAIDDMHIGLEDAAALEEQMWSPKVTREGDFVANDIRSEKRVKFAGFQHLCPIWKKDLGGVAMLKEALDWCDEHKVWVRDLFPRVSIQRSDRTHIIRLGWGHDLINFNIGGRSTTGSLLPINRARVSKIDLAGAYAVGRALSKMYDESRSAKMPWFSADILLPVVEVDRLPDFPRLHKADAFREGAFRGLREVTFF
;
A
#
# COMPACT_ATOMS: atom_id res chain seq x y z
N MET A 1 40.77 -3.51 7.45
CA MET A 1 39.45 -3.90 8.01
C MET A 1 38.37 -3.27 7.15
N ASN A 2 37.86 -4.02 6.16
CA ASN A 2 36.81 -3.58 5.25
C ASN A 2 35.50 -4.27 5.64
N GLU A 3 34.76 -3.71 6.58
CA GLU A 3 33.33 -3.99 6.72
C GLU A 3 32.56 -3.04 5.81
N ARG A 4 32.58 -3.31 4.51
CA ARG A 4 31.53 -2.83 3.60
C ARG A 4 30.71 -4.03 3.20
N GLY A 5 29.88 -4.50 4.13
CA GLY A 5 28.67 -5.21 3.73
C GLY A 5 27.89 -4.24 2.85
N SER A 6 27.96 -4.40 1.54
CA SER A 6 27.18 -3.59 0.60
C SER A 6 25.71 -3.85 0.90
N HIS A 7 25.07 -2.94 1.66
CA HIS A 7 23.64 -3.02 1.86
C HIS A 7 22.98 -3.01 0.48
N LYS A 8 22.08 -3.97 0.22
CA LYS A 8 21.32 -4.11 -1.03
C LYS A 8 20.56 -2.82 -1.42
N HIS A 9 20.34 -1.96 -0.42
CA HIS A 9 19.54 -0.74 -0.43
C HIS A 9 20.25 0.38 0.34
N SER A 10 20.23 1.59 -0.22
CA SER A 10 20.75 2.80 0.43
C SER A 10 19.90 3.17 1.66
N PRO A 11 20.49 3.49 2.81
CA PRO A 11 19.73 3.89 3.98
C PRO A 11 19.07 5.27 3.80
N VAL A 12 17.89 5.46 4.41
CA VAL A 12 17.27 6.77 4.65
C VAL A 12 17.58 7.18 6.08
N LYS A 13 18.02 8.42 6.30
CA LYS A 13 18.68 8.83 7.56
C LYS A 13 17.75 8.82 8.77
N THR A 14 16.48 9.18 8.59
CA THR A 14 15.57 9.45 9.72
C THR A 14 14.55 8.34 9.98
N VAL A 15 14.37 7.38 9.07
CA VAL A 15 13.35 6.33 9.20
C VAL A 15 13.89 4.95 8.83
N PRO A 16 13.44 3.88 9.51
CA PRO A 16 13.75 2.51 9.12
C PRO A 16 13.31 2.19 7.69
N LEU A 17 14.07 1.32 7.01
CA LEU A 17 13.80 0.92 5.63
C LEU A 17 12.42 0.27 5.48
N GLU A 18 11.86 -0.30 6.54
CA GLU A 18 10.50 -0.81 6.59
C GLU A 18 9.43 0.23 6.33
N LEU A 19 9.58 1.42 6.93
CA LEU A 19 8.62 2.51 6.76
C LEU A 19 8.78 3.13 5.37
N VAL A 20 10.02 3.23 4.89
CA VAL A 20 10.32 3.62 3.50
C VAL A 20 9.62 2.67 2.52
N GLN A 21 9.77 1.36 2.73
CA GLN A 21 9.11 0.34 1.90
C GLN A 21 7.58 0.45 1.98
N ALA A 22 7.01 0.75 3.16
CA ALA A 22 5.57 0.93 3.33
C ALA A 22 5.04 2.13 2.51
N VAL A 23 5.74 3.28 2.55
CA VAL A 23 5.41 4.47 1.76
C VAL A 23 5.52 4.17 0.26
N LEU A 24 6.56 3.45 -0.18
CA LEU A 24 6.70 3.08 -1.59
C LEU A 24 5.61 2.10 -2.04
N ARG A 25 5.15 1.21 -1.15
CA ARG A 25 4.11 0.22 -1.46
C ARG A 25 2.73 0.85 -1.66
N SER A 26 2.39 1.92 -0.95
CA SER A 26 1.13 2.62 -1.17
C SER A 26 1.03 3.22 -2.58
N ALA A 27 2.18 3.50 -3.20
CA ALA A 27 2.28 4.10 -4.53
C ALA A 27 2.38 3.12 -5.70
N ILE A 28 2.49 1.79 -5.48
CA ILE A 28 2.77 0.81 -6.56
C ILE A 28 1.77 0.89 -7.72
N ASN A 29 0.49 1.12 -7.43
CA ASN A 29 -0.57 1.12 -8.45
C ASN A 29 -0.62 2.42 -9.29
N GLY A 30 -0.01 3.51 -8.81
CA GLY A 30 0.06 4.80 -9.53
C GLY A 30 1.49 5.20 -9.94
N ARG A 31 2.51 4.52 -9.41
CA ARG A 31 3.94 4.88 -9.47
C ARG A 31 4.24 6.30 -8.97
N SER A 32 3.33 6.89 -8.19
CA SER A 32 3.41 8.25 -7.66
C SER A 32 3.26 8.26 -6.14
N VAL A 33 4.10 9.02 -5.46
CA VAL A 33 4.04 9.27 -4.01
C VAL A 33 3.92 10.78 -3.80
N GLY A 34 2.87 11.20 -3.10
CA GLY A 34 2.69 12.56 -2.64
C GLY A 34 2.91 12.70 -1.13
N LEU A 35 2.56 13.86 -0.59
CA LEU A 35 2.58 14.10 0.86
C LEU A 35 1.51 13.24 1.54
N GLU A 36 0.38 13.00 0.87
CA GLU A 36 -0.74 12.23 1.41
C GLU A 36 -0.29 10.82 1.84
N GLU A 37 0.42 10.09 0.98
CA GLU A 37 0.89 8.74 1.28
C GLU A 37 1.89 8.72 2.44
N ALA A 38 2.82 9.68 2.47
CA ALA A 38 3.82 9.78 3.52
C ALA A 38 3.18 10.12 4.88
N ILE A 39 2.30 11.12 4.92
CA ILE A 39 1.56 11.52 6.14
C ILE A 39 0.75 10.34 6.66
N ARG A 40 0.00 9.65 5.79
CA ARG A 40 -0.84 8.52 6.18
C ARG A 40 -0.02 7.34 6.70
N THR A 41 1.14 7.06 6.12
CA THR A 41 1.96 5.89 6.48
C THR A 41 2.80 6.14 7.74
N LEU A 42 3.24 7.38 7.93
CA LEU A 42 4.17 7.78 9.00
C LEU A 42 3.47 8.48 10.17
N ASP A 43 2.18 8.79 10.05
CA ASP A 43 1.39 9.54 11.04
C ASP A 43 2.04 10.89 11.46
N CYS A 44 2.68 11.56 10.50
CA CYS A 44 3.44 12.80 10.70
C CYS A 44 2.77 14.03 10.06
N ASP A 45 3.37 15.22 10.18
CA ASP A 45 2.90 16.44 9.49
C ASP A 45 3.56 16.60 8.11
N ALA A 46 3.04 17.53 7.29
CA ALA A 46 3.57 17.79 5.95
C ALA A 46 5.07 18.15 5.91
N HIS A 47 5.60 18.87 6.91
CA HIS A 47 7.02 19.21 6.96
C HIS A 47 7.90 17.97 7.17
N HIS A 48 7.51 17.09 8.09
CA HIS A 48 8.23 15.86 8.36
C HIS A 48 8.09 14.86 7.19
N ALA A 49 6.91 14.78 6.58
CA ALA A 49 6.66 13.98 5.40
C ALA A 49 7.55 14.42 4.22
N ASP A 50 7.60 15.73 3.93
CA ASP A 50 8.47 16.30 2.89
C ASP A 50 9.94 15.97 3.13
N LEU A 51 10.43 16.17 4.37
CA LEU A 51 11.80 15.84 4.74
C LEU A 51 12.14 14.38 4.40
N ILE A 52 11.25 13.44 4.73
CA ILE A 52 11.48 12.01 4.47
C ILE A 52 11.43 11.72 2.97
N LEU A 53 10.48 12.28 2.23
CA LEU A 53 10.38 12.09 0.77
C LEU A 53 11.63 12.62 0.06
N ARG A 54 12.15 13.78 0.47
CA ARG A 54 13.42 14.32 -0.06
C ARG A 54 14.59 13.39 0.26
N GLN A 55 14.69 12.86 1.47
CA GLN A 55 15.74 11.88 1.80
C GLN A 55 15.61 10.57 1.01
N MET A 56 14.38 10.11 0.75
CA MET A 56 14.12 8.96 -0.13
C MET A 56 14.58 9.25 -1.57
N ALA A 57 14.39 10.48 -2.05
CA ALA A 57 14.88 10.92 -3.36
C ALA A 57 16.42 11.00 -3.40
N GLU A 58 17.06 11.55 -2.35
CA GLU A 58 18.53 11.55 -2.20
C GLU A 58 19.12 10.13 -2.19
N ALA A 59 18.42 9.18 -1.56
CA ALA A 59 18.76 7.77 -1.53
C ALA A 59 18.51 7.05 -2.88
N GLY A 60 17.86 7.71 -3.83
CA GLY A 60 17.61 7.23 -5.18
C GLY A 60 16.34 6.39 -5.34
N TYR A 61 15.40 6.45 -4.40
CA TYR A 61 14.12 5.73 -4.47
C TYR A 61 13.02 6.50 -5.20
N LEU A 62 13.12 7.83 -5.19
CA LEU A 62 12.15 8.74 -5.75
C LEU A 62 12.84 9.75 -6.68
N GLU A 63 12.11 10.24 -7.66
CA GLU A 63 12.51 11.35 -8.51
C GLU A 63 11.34 12.31 -8.74
N PRO A 64 11.59 13.61 -8.99
CA PRO A 64 10.52 14.54 -9.34
C PRO A 64 9.81 14.08 -10.61
N ALA A 65 8.49 14.04 -10.54
CA ALA A 65 7.65 13.66 -11.66
C ALA A 65 7.61 14.75 -12.74
N ASP A 66 7.52 14.35 -14.01
CA ASP A 66 7.33 15.27 -15.13
C ASP A 66 5.86 15.66 -15.25
N ILE A 67 5.44 16.64 -14.45
CA ILE A 67 4.06 17.14 -14.39
C ILE A 67 4.03 18.59 -14.82
N PHE A 68 3.05 18.93 -15.64
CA PHE A 68 2.76 20.31 -16.00
C PHE A 68 1.34 20.65 -15.58
N ASP A 69 1.14 21.81 -14.97
CA ASP A 69 -0.17 22.36 -14.59
C ASP A 69 -0.92 21.51 -13.54
N GLY A 70 -0.18 20.88 -12.62
CA GLY A 70 -0.71 20.02 -11.55
C GLY A 70 0.04 20.18 -10.23
N LEU A 71 -0.45 19.52 -9.18
CA LEU A 71 0.27 19.42 -7.91
C LEU A 71 1.52 18.57 -8.07
N PHE A 72 2.61 19.00 -7.45
CA PHE A 72 3.85 18.25 -7.42
C PHE A 72 3.67 16.90 -6.70
N TYR A 73 4.20 15.84 -7.29
CA TYR A 73 4.36 14.53 -6.66
C TYR A 73 5.68 13.89 -7.08
N TRP A 74 6.11 12.88 -6.33
CA TRP A 74 7.30 12.08 -6.63
C TRP A 74 6.93 10.85 -7.45
N GLN A 75 7.80 10.46 -8.38
CA GLN A 75 7.72 9.18 -9.08
C GLN A 75 8.70 8.18 -8.50
N LEU A 76 8.31 6.91 -8.49
CA LEU A 76 9.20 5.82 -8.09
C LEU A 76 10.28 5.62 -9.17
N THR A 77 11.54 5.62 -8.75
CA THR A 77 12.64 5.15 -9.60
C THR A 77 12.58 3.62 -9.74
N PRO A 78 13.37 3.01 -10.63
CA PRO A 78 13.54 1.55 -10.65
C PRO A 78 13.98 0.97 -9.29
N ASN A 79 14.85 1.68 -8.55
CA ASN A 79 15.27 1.29 -7.21
C ASN A 79 14.13 1.38 -6.19
N GLY A 80 13.30 2.42 -6.27
CA GLY A 80 12.08 2.55 -5.44
C GLY A 80 11.11 1.42 -5.70
N THR A 81 10.86 1.10 -6.97
CA THR A 81 10.00 -0.02 -7.39
C THR A 81 10.51 -1.36 -6.87
N ARG A 82 11.83 -1.60 -6.98
CA ARG A 82 12.48 -2.81 -6.46
C ARG A 82 12.27 -2.97 -4.95
N LEU A 83 12.51 -1.91 -4.18
CA LEU A 83 12.29 -1.93 -2.73
C LEU A 83 10.81 -2.13 -2.39
N ALA A 84 9.88 -1.49 -3.09
CA ALA A 84 8.45 -1.64 -2.85
C ALA A 84 7.96 -3.08 -3.03
N LEU A 85 8.43 -3.75 -4.10
CA LEU A 85 8.02 -5.10 -4.47
C LEU A 85 8.75 -6.21 -3.70
N GLU A 86 9.85 -5.88 -3.01
CA GLU A 86 10.62 -6.87 -2.25
C GLU A 86 9.77 -7.50 -1.15
N LEU A 87 9.62 -8.83 -1.20
CA LEU A 87 8.85 -9.58 -0.20
C LEU A 87 9.76 -9.96 0.97
N LYS A 88 9.30 -9.70 2.20
CA LYS A 88 9.94 -10.21 3.41
C LYS A 88 9.68 -11.71 3.56
N ARG A 89 10.44 -12.53 2.83
CA ARG A 89 10.41 -14.00 2.93
C ARG A 89 11.49 -14.48 3.89
N LYS A 90 11.26 -15.64 4.53
CA LYS A 90 12.32 -16.31 5.30
C LYS A 90 13.47 -16.65 4.37
N ARG A 91 14.70 -16.46 4.85
CA ARG A 91 15.90 -16.84 4.11
C ARG A 91 15.91 -18.36 3.88
N ILE A 92 16.50 -18.80 2.77
CA ILE A 92 16.62 -20.20 2.36
C ILE A 92 18.08 -20.56 2.17
N GLY A 93 18.44 -21.81 2.44
CA GLY A 93 19.78 -22.34 2.19
C GLY A 93 20.02 -22.72 0.72
N ARG A 94 21.28 -22.99 0.38
CA ARG A 94 21.73 -23.33 -0.98
C ARG A 94 20.99 -24.53 -1.59
N ASP A 95 20.71 -25.56 -0.81
CA ASP A 95 20.01 -26.77 -1.27
C ASP A 95 18.61 -26.44 -1.82
N LYS A 96 17.93 -25.49 -1.15
CA LYS A 96 16.60 -25.06 -1.58
C LYS A 96 16.66 -24.23 -2.85
N VAL A 97 17.68 -23.38 -3.00
CA VAL A 97 17.95 -22.64 -4.24
C VAL A 97 18.16 -23.59 -5.40
N GLN A 98 19.00 -24.63 -5.23
CA GLN A 98 19.23 -25.61 -6.29
C GLN A 98 17.98 -26.41 -6.63
N THR A 99 17.19 -26.81 -5.62
CA THR A 99 15.89 -27.46 -5.86
C THR A 99 14.97 -26.61 -6.71
N ILE A 100 14.90 -25.29 -6.45
CA ILE A 100 14.08 -24.36 -7.23
C ILE A 100 14.59 -24.26 -8.67
N ILE A 101 15.91 -24.15 -8.87
CA ILE A 101 16.51 -24.05 -10.20
C ILE A 101 16.25 -25.33 -11.00
N SER A 102 16.48 -26.52 -10.41
CA SER A 102 16.25 -27.80 -11.08
C SER A 102 14.78 -28.00 -11.47
N GLU A 103 13.85 -27.67 -10.58
CA GLU A 103 12.41 -27.72 -10.87
C GLU A 103 12.02 -26.73 -11.99
N LEU A 104 12.61 -25.53 -11.98
CA LEU A 104 12.37 -24.52 -13.00
C LEU A 104 12.85 -24.98 -14.38
N LEU A 105 14.05 -25.57 -14.45
CA LEU A 105 14.60 -26.14 -15.69
C LEU A 105 13.71 -27.26 -16.24
N ALA A 106 13.24 -28.17 -15.38
CA ALA A 106 12.34 -29.25 -15.77
C ALA A 106 11.02 -28.71 -16.37
N ARG A 107 10.44 -27.67 -15.75
CA ARG A 107 9.22 -27.03 -16.24
C ARG A 107 9.43 -26.27 -17.54
N ALA A 108 10.56 -25.59 -17.68
CA ALA A 108 10.91 -24.89 -18.90
C ALA A 108 11.06 -25.87 -20.08
N LYS A 109 11.64 -27.06 -19.85
CA LYS A 109 11.71 -28.11 -20.86
C LYS A 109 10.32 -28.59 -21.30
N VAL A 110 9.38 -28.73 -20.37
CA VAL A 110 7.98 -29.07 -20.71
C VAL A 110 7.34 -27.97 -21.56
N ILE A 111 7.51 -26.70 -21.19
CA ILE A 111 6.95 -25.56 -21.93
C ILE A 111 7.55 -25.46 -23.34
N ASN A 112 8.88 -25.55 -23.47
CA ASN A 112 9.54 -25.43 -24.76
C ASN A 112 9.35 -26.66 -25.65
N GLY A 113 9.00 -27.81 -25.08
CA GLY A 113 8.65 -29.03 -25.82
C GLY A 113 7.17 -29.12 -26.22
N ASP A 114 6.29 -28.26 -25.70
CA ASP A 114 4.85 -28.32 -25.94
C ASP A 114 4.49 -27.77 -27.33
N SER A 115 3.94 -28.63 -28.20
CA SER A 115 3.53 -28.25 -29.55
C SER A 115 2.29 -27.34 -29.59
N ASP A 116 1.50 -27.31 -28.51
CA ASP A 116 0.24 -26.57 -28.41
C ASP A 116 0.43 -25.17 -27.77
N ARG A 117 1.66 -24.67 -27.73
CA ARG A 117 2.00 -23.30 -27.28
C ARG A 117 2.26 -22.36 -28.45
N LEU A 118 1.93 -21.08 -28.27
CA LEU A 118 2.30 -20.01 -29.21
C LEU A 118 3.71 -19.48 -28.93
N GLN A 119 4.19 -19.67 -27.69
CA GLN A 119 5.43 -19.08 -27.21
C GLN A 119 6.41 -20.15 -26.71
N ARG A 120 7.70 -19.85 -26.90
CA ARG A 120 8.84 -20.49 -26.21
C ARG A 120 9.36 -19.52 -25.15
N ILE A 121 10.09 -20.03 -24.18
CA ILE A 121 10.69 -19.22 -23.13
C ILE A 121 12.20 -19.36 -23.08
N THR A 122 12.86 -18.28 -22.69
CA THR A 122 14.25 -18.31 -22.25
C THR A 122 14.34 -17.83 -20.81
N LEU A 123 15.34 -18.33 -20.09
CA LEU A 123 15.52 -18.07 -18.66
C LEU A 123 16.97 -17.70 -18.37
N LYS A 124 17.17 -16.62 -17.61
CA LYS A 124 18.48 -16.17 -17.14
C LYS A 124 18.45 -16.01 -15.62
N LEU A 125 19.31 -16.72 -14.91
CA LEU A 125 19.52 -16.57 -13.46
C LEU A 125 20.35 -15.32 -13.20
N PHE A 126 19.96 -14.50 -12.24
CA PHE A 126 20.75 -13.35 -11.81
C PHE A 126 20.63 -13.12 -10.30
N GLY A 127 21.30 -12.07 -9.81
CA GLY A 127 21.22 -11.67 -8.41
C GLY A 127 21.95 -12.62 -7.46
N SER A 128 21.47 -12.69 -6.21
CA SER A 128 22.22 -13.31 -5.11
C SER A 128 22.49 -14.81 -5.31
N ALA A 129 21.64 -15.51 -6.07
CA ALA A 129 21.78 -16.94 -6.33
C ALA A 129 23.01 -17.29 -7.19
N LEU A 130 23.63 -16.32 -7.87
CA LEU A 130 24.89 -16.50 -8.60
C LEU A 130 26.11 -16.62 -7.68
N GLU A 131 26.01 -16.09 -6.47
CA GLU A 131 27.14 -16.03 -5.53
C GLU A 131 27.03 -17.13 -4.47
N GLU A 132 28.17 -17.52 -3.90
CA GLU A 132 28.20 -18.36 -2.70
C GLU A 132 27.88 -17.50 -1.47
N ARG A 133 26.79 -17.87 -0.78
CA ARG A 133 26.29 -17.19 0.42
C ARG A 133 25.74 -18.23 1.39
N ASP A 134 25.80 -17.91 2.68
CA ASP A 134 25.23 -18.77 3.74
C ASP A 134 23.71 -18.92 3.60
N ASP A 135 23.04 -17.84 3.18
CA ASP A 135 21.61 -17.82 2.94
C ASP A 135 21.20 -16.91 1.76
N TYR A 136 19.97 -17.16 1.27
CA TYR A 136 19.40 -16.50 0.10
C TYR A 136 17.98 -16.01 0.44
N GLY A 137 17.56 -14.87 -0.13
CA GLY A 137 16.18 -14.40 0.03
C GLY A 137 15.23 -15.12 -0.93
N ASP A 138 15.62 -15.12 -2.20
CA ASP A 138 14.89 -15.58 -3.36
C ASP A 138 15.83 -16.03 -4.48
N VAL A 139 15.25 -16.62 -5.51
CA VAL A 139 15.92 -16.99 -6.76
C VAL A 139 15.39 -16.07 -7.86
N ASP A 140 16.21 -15.11 -8.27
CA ASP A 140 15.87 -14.13 -9.29
C ASP A 140 16.15 -14.68 -10.70
N VAL A 141 15.10 -14.81 -11.51
CA VAL A 141 15.19 -15.32 -12.88
C VAL A 141 14.45 -14.38 -13.82
N SER A 142 15.13 -13.98 -14.89
CA SER A 142 14.51 -13.25 -15.99
C SER A 142 13.89 -14.23 -16.96
N ILE A 143 12.69 -13.93 -17.44
CA ILE A 143 11.97 -14.69 -18.45
C ILE A 143 11.69 -13.82 -19.68
N ALA A 144 12.03 -14.33 -20.86
CA ALA A 144 11.58 -13.75 -22.12
C ALA A 144 10.70 -14.74 -22.88
N TYR A 145 9.68 -14.21 -23.56
CA TYR A 145 8.75 -14.99 -24.38
C TYR A 145 9.07 -14.80 -25.85
N LEU A 146 9.33 -15.91 -26.54
CA LEU A 146 9.68 -15.94 -27.95
C LEU A 146 8.51 -16.48 -28.75
N ARG A 147 7.97 -15.67 -29.67
CA ARG A 147 6.85 -16.10 -30.52
C ARG A 147 7.33 -17.15 -31.53
N ARG A 148 6.62 -18.28 -31.61
CA ARG A 148 6.95 -19.35 -32.56
C ARG A 148 6.61 -18.97 -34.00
N GLN A 149 7.46 -19.39 -34.93
CA GLN A 149 7.17 -19.32 -36.36
C GLN A 149 6.32 -20.53 -36.76
N LEU A 150 5.01 -20.35 -36.65
CA LEU A 150 4.00 -21.37 -37.00
C LEU A 150 3.37 -21.10 -38.36
N SER A 151 2.95 -22.17 -39.04
CA SER A 151 2.03 -22.07 -40.18
C SER A 151 0.70 -21.46 -39.75
N ASP A 152 -0.04 -20.84 -40.67
CA ASP A 152 -1.31 -20.17 -40.34
C ASP A 152 -2.34 -21.14 -39.76
N ILE A 153 -2.40 -22.37 -40.29
CA ILE A 153 -3.32 -23.42 -39.84
C ILE A 153 -3.01 -23.83 -38.39
N GLU A 154 -1.74 -24.06 -38.07
CA GLU A 154 -1.34 -24.46 -36.71
C GLU A 154 -1.54 -23.32 -35.72
N ARG A 155 -1.23 -22.09 -36.13
CA ARG A 155 -1.44 -20.89 -35.31
C ARG A 155 -2.91 -20.73 -34.97
N GLU A 156 -3.79 -20.81 -35.97
CA GLU A 156 -5.23 -20.67 -35.76
C GLU A 156 -5.79 -21.76 -34.83
N ARG A 157 -5.38 -23.02 -35.02
CA ARG A 157 -5.75 -24.14 -34.12
C ARG A 157 -5.39 -23.83 -32.66
N ILE A 158 -4.16 -23.41 -32.40
CA ILE A 158 -3.66 -23.14 -31.05
C ILE A 158 -4.34 -21.89 -30.46
N GLU A 159 -4.46 -20.81 -31.24
CA GLU A 159 -5.13 -19.59 -30.80
C GLU A 159 -6.58 -19.84 -30.39
N ASN A 160 -7.32 -20.65 -31.15
CA ASN A 160 -8.70 -20.99 -30.84
C ASN A 160 -8.80 -21.79 -29.54
N ALA A 161 -7.90 -22.76 -29.32
CA ALA A 161 -7.84 -23.53 -28.08
C ALA A 161 -7.54 -22.64 -26.85
N LEU A 162 -6.64 -21.67 -26.99
CA LEU A 162 -6.31 -20.70 -25.93
C LEU A 162 -7.46 -19.72 -25.67
N LYS A 163 -8.04 -19.14 -26.73
CA LYS A 163 -9.19 -18.24 -26.63
C LYS A 163 -10.37 -18.91 -25.93
N ALA A 164 -10.60 -20.20 -26.15
CA ALA A 164 -11.66 -20.97 -25.47
C ALA A 164 -11.50 -20.97 -23.93
N ARG A 165 -10.27 -20.93 -23.41
CA ARG A 165 -9.96 -20.91 -21.96
C ARG A 165 -9.80 -19.50 -21.37
N GLN A 166 -9.81 -18.47 -22.21
CA GLN A 166 -9.71 -17.08 -21.77
C GLN A 166 -10.91 -16.68 -20.90
N SER A 167 -10.66 -15.94 -19.81
CA SER A 167 -11.74 -15.47 -18.94
C SER A 167 -12.62 -14.41 -19.61
N ASN A 168 -13.90 -14.38 -19.23
CA ASN A 168 -14.85 -13.37 -19.72
C ASN A 168 -14.42 -11.93 -19.40
N SER A 169 -13.80 -11.71 -18.24
CA SER A 169 -13.29 -10.39 -17.84
C SER A 169 -12.17 -9.90 -18.76
N ASP A 170 -11.25 -10.77 -19.16
CA ASP A 170 -10.14 -10.39 -20.02
C ASP A 170 -10.61 -10.09 -21.44
N ARG A 171 -11.57 -10.88 -21.96
CA ARG A 171 -12.21 -10.67 -23.27
C ARG A 171 -12.87 -9.29 -23.43
N GLN A 172 -13.30 -8.66 -22.34
CA GLN A 172 -13.93 -7.34 -22.40
C GLN A 172 -12.91 -6.20 -22.60
N THR A 173 -11.64 -6.43 -22.24
CA THR A 173 -10.57 -5.43 -22.41
C THR A 173 -10.16 -5.28 -23.87
N PHE A 174 -9.68 -4.09 -24.27
CA PHE A 174 -9.18 -3.85 -25.63
C PHE A 174 -8.02 -4.81 -25.98
N GLN A 175 -7.06 -4.98 -25.07
CA GLN A 175 -5.93 -5.90 -25.26
C GLN A 175 -6.36 -7.37 -25.30
N GLY A 176 -7.36 -7.77 -24.49
CA GLY A 176 -7.86 -9.14 -24.48
C GLY A 176 -8.64 -9.52 -25.75
N ARG A 177 -9.18 -8.53 -26.48
CA ARG A 177 -9.78 -8.74 -27.81
C ARG A 177 -8.71 -8.91 -28.90
N LEU A 178 -7.64 -8.12 -28.84
CA LEU A 178 -6.60 -8.11 -29.89
C LEU A 178 -5.55 -9.22 -29.71
N MET A 179 -5.13 -9.49 -28.48
CA MET A 179 -4.02 -10.40 -28.12
C MET A 179 -4.43 -11.45 -27.09
N GLY A 180 -5.71 -11.83 -27.05
CA GLY A 180 -6.26 -12.70 -26.02
C GLY A 180 -5.58 -14.07 -25.91
N ALA A 181 -5.26 -14.70 -27.05
CA ALA A 181 -4.58 -16.00 -27.08
C ALA A 181 -3.17 -15.93 -26.50
N GLU A 182 -2.36 -14.98 -26.94
CA GLU A 182 -0.98 -14.80 -26.46
C GLU A 182 -0.95 -14.48 -24.96
N ARG A 183 -1.82 -13.59 -24.49
CA ARG A 183 -1.92 -13.27 -23.05
C ARG A 183 -2.36 -14.46 -22.22
N GLN A 184 -3.29 -15.27 -22.73
CA GLN A 184 -3.71 -16.50 -22.08
C GLN A 184 -2.54 -17.49 -22.00
N ASP A 185 -1.77 -17.65 -23.07
CA ASP A 185 -0.59 -18.52 -23.09
C ASP A 185 0.47 -18.06 -22.08
N THR A 186 0.82 -16.77 -22.09
CA THR A 186 1.75 -16.17 -21.12
C THR A 186 1.29 -16.39 -19.67
N ARG A 187 -0.02 -16.25 -19.38
CA ARG A 187 -0.56 -16.50 -18.04
C ARG A 187 -0.45 -17.97 -17.62
N GLU A 188 -0.78 -18.90 -18.51
CA GLU A 188 -0.67 -20.33 -18.25
C GLU A 188 0.78 -20.75 -18.01
N ILE A 189 1.72 -20.25 -18.82
CA ILE A 189 3.17 -20.44 -18.65
C ILE A 189 3.61 -19.91 -17.27
N MET A 190 3.25 -18.67 -16.92
CA MET A 190 3.62 -18.08 -15.62
C MET A 190 3.05 -18.84 -14.43
N ALA A 191 1.78 -19.26 -14.52
CA ALA A 191 1.15 -20.04 -13.48
C ALA A 191 1.84 -21.39 -13.30
N PHE A 192 2.19 -22.06 -14.40
CA PHE A 192 2.89 -23.34 -14.37
C PHE A 192 4.31 -23.21 -13.79
N LEU A 193 5.08 -22.21 -14.21
CA LEU A 193 6.43 -21.98 -13.68
C LEU A 193 6.41 -21.64 -12.18
N LYS A 194 5.51 -20.78 -11.71
CA LYS A 194 5.48 -20.35 -10.30
C LYS A 194 4.82 -21.33 -9.33
N LYS A 195 4.05 -22.30 -9.81
CA LYS A 195 3.24 -23.19 -8.95
C LYS A 195 4.10 -23.91 -7.89
N GLY A 196 3.85 -23.63 -6.62
CA GLY A 196 4.57 -24.28 -5.52
C GLY A 196 6.03 -23.84 -5.32
N LEU A 197 6.48 -22.79 -6.01
CA LEU A 197 7.83 -22.22 -5.87
C LEU A 197 7.78 -20.83 -5.22
N PRO A 198 7.54 -20.74 -3.90
CA PRO A 198 7.29 -19.47 -3.23
C PRO A 198 8.53 -18.60 -3.07
N HIS A 199 9.74 -19.05 -3.39
CA HIS A 199 10.97 -18.24 -3.37
C HIS A 199 11.48 -17.90 -4.77
N LEU A 200 10.74 -18.27 -5.82
CA LEU A 200 11.07 -17.90 -7.18
C LEU A 200 10.55 -16.49 -7.49
N SER A 201 11.42 -15.63 -7.99
CA SER A 201 11.09 -14.34 -8.57
C SER A 201 11.27 -14.45 -10.09
N LEU A 202 10.20 -14.21 -10.85
CA LEU A 202 10.26 -14.14 -12.31
C LEU A 202 9.99 -12.70 -12.74
N MET A 203 10.93 -12.13 -13.50
CA MET A 203 10.91 -10.77 -14.00
C MET A 203 11.01 -10.78 -15.53
N ASN A 204 10.41 -9.79 -16.20
CA ASN A 204 10.48 -9.68 -17.67
C ASN A 204 11.68 -8.82 -18.13
N ASP A 205 12.40 -8.19 -17.20
CA ASP A 205 13.53 -7.30 -17.49
C ASP A 205 14.78 -8.13 -17.82
N ASP A 206 15.44 -7.85 -18.94
CA ASP A 206 16.65 -8.58 -19.34
C ASP A 206 17.85 -8.15 -18.46
N PRO A 207 18.54 -9.08 -17.77
CA PRO A 207 19.73 -8.78 -17.00
C PRO A 207 20.83 -8.07 -17.79
N MET A 208 20.90 -8.29 -19.11
CA MET A 208 21.82 -7.56 -19.99
C MET A 208 21.49 -6.07 -20.01
N ASP A 209 20.23 -5.71 -20.20
CA ASP A 209 19.76 -4.31 -20.18
C ASP A 209 19.91 -3.71 -18.77
N LEU A 210 19.69 -4.53 -17.75
CA LEU A 210 19.94 -4.16 -16.36
C LEU A 210 21.43 -4.05 -16.01
N GLY A 211 22.36 -4.40 -16.90
CA GLY A 211 23.81 -4.47 -16.61
C GLY A 211 24.17 -5.37 -15.43
N ALA A 212 23.31 -6.35 -15.12
CA ALA A 212 23.49 -7.28 -14.01
C ALA A 212 24.21 -8.55 -14.48
N PRO A 213 25.17 -9.09 -13.72
CA PRO A 213 25.72 -10.41 -14.01
C PRO A 213 24.60 -11.46 -14.05
N TYR A 214 24.65 -12.34 -15.03
CA TYR A 214 23.65 -13.38 -15.21
C TYR A 214 24.27 -14.67 -15.74
N ARG A 215 23.58 -15.79 -15.52
CA ARG A 215 23.89 -17.10 -16.10
C ARG A 215 22.68 -17.58 -16.87
N TRP A 216 22.87 -18.08 -18.08
CA TRP A 216 21.80 -18.70 -18.83
C TRP A 216 21.32 -19.98 -18.14
N LEU A 217 20.01 -20.15 -18.00
CA LEU A 217 19.39 -21.39 -17.55
C LEU A 217 18.77 -22.14 -18.71
N VAL A 218 18.09 -21.42 -19.60
CA VAL A 218 17.42 -21.97 -20.79
C VAL A 218 17.52 -20.96 -21.91
N ASP A 219 17.94 -21.43 -23.08
CA ASP A 219 17.88 -20.66 -24.32
C ASP A 219 17.20 -21.49 -25.42
N HIS A 220 16.63 -20.79 -26.40
CA HIS A 220 15.83 -21.41 -27.46
C HIS A 220 15.95 -20.62 -28.76
N ASP A 221 16.32 -21.30 -29.84
CA ASP A 221 16.43 -20.70 -31.16
C ASP A 221 15.05 -20.69 -31.83
N VAL A 222 14.53 -19.48 -32.06
CA VAL A 222 13.22 -19.25 -32.68
C VAL A 222 13.18 -19.68 -34.14
N LYS A 223 14.31 -19.57 -34.86
CA LYS A 223 14.35 -19.89 -36.30
C LYS A 223 14.29 -21.38 -36.53
N THR A 224 14.94 -22.15 -35.66
CA THR A 224 15.00 -23.61 -35.77
C THR A 224 13.98 -24.32 -34.87
N ASP A 225 13.26 -23.57 -34.02
CA ASP A 225 12.38 -24.04 -32.94
C ASP A 225 13.03 -25.13 -32.08
N ARG A 226 14.30 -24.94 -31.72
CA ARG A 226 15.10 -25.92 -30.96
C ARG A 226 15.76 -25.31 -29.72
N PRO A 227 15.95 -26.10 -28.65
CA PRO A 227 16.76 -25.70 -27.52
C PRO A 227 18.19 -25.40 -27.96
N VAL A 228 18.81 -24.40 -27.33
CA VAL A 228 20.23 -24.06 -27.50
C VAL A 228 20.98 -24.48 -26.24
N ASP A 229 22.14 -25.11 -26.41
CA ASP A 229 23.01 -25.42 -25.29
C ASP A 229 23.54 -24.12 -24.69
N VAL A 230 23.32 -23.95 -23.39
CA VAL A 230 23.72 -22.74 -22.66
C VAL A 230 25.02 -22.99 -21.89
N PRO A 231 25.97 -22.04 -21.91
CA PRO A 231 27.18 -22.15 -21.11
C PRO A 231 26.87 -21.95 -19.61
N ASP A 232 27.64 -22.62 -18.75
CA ASP A 232 27.56 -22.45 -17.30
C ASP A 232 28.22 -21.15 -16.79
N ASP A 233 28.91 -20.44 -17.67
CA ASP A 233 29.64 -19.22 -17.33
C ASP A 233 28.72 -18.06 -16.95
N ILE A 234 29.21 -17.23 -16.02
CA ILE A 234 28.54 -15.98 -15.65
C ILE A 234 28.89 -14.91 -16.69
N VAL A 235 27.89 -14.46 -17.43
CA VAL A 235 27.99 -13.31 -18.32
C VAL A 235 27.97 -12.04 -17.47
N ARG A 236 28.97 -11.18 -17.67
CA ARG A 236 29.06 -9.86 -17.05
C ARG A 236 28.87 -8.80 -18.13
N PRO A 237 27.72 -8.10 -18.17
CA PRO A 237 27.51 -7.03 -19.13
C PRO A 237 28.60 -5.95 -19.03
N ASN A 238 29.10 -5.47 -20.16
CA ASN A 238 30.13 -4.42 -20.23
C ASN A 238 29.55 -3.00 -20.18
N GLY A 239 28.22 -2.86 -20.10
CA GLY A 239 27.54 -1.57 -19.99
C GLY A 239 27.17 -1.25 -18.53
N PRO A 240 27.10 0.04 -18.14
CA PRO A 240 26.57 0.42 -16.83
C PRO A 240 25.13 -0.10 -16.67
N SER A 241 24.73 -0.50 -15.46
CA SER A 241 23.36 -0.96 -15.20
C SER A 241 22.33 0.08 -15.61
N ILE A 242 21.13 -0.29 -16.10
CA ILE A 242 20.04 0.70 -16.22
C ILE A 242 19.77 1.44 -14.90
N LEU A 243 20.06 0.80 -13.76
CA LEU A 243 20.01 1.41 -12.43
C LEU A 243 21.07 2.49 -12.23
N ASP A 244 22.23 2.32 -12.86
CA ASP A 244 23.34 3.30 -12.87
C ASP A 244 23.19 4.34 -13.99
N GLN A 245 22.47 4.00 -15.06
CA GLN A 245 22.21 4.87 -16.21
C GLN A 245 21.01 5.80 -16.01
N HIS A 246 20.14 5.59 -15.02
CA HIS A 246 19.03 6.51 -14.74
C HIS A 246 19.61 7.81 -14.19
N PRO A 247 19.74 8.88 -15.01
CA PRO A 247 20.39 10.09 -14.55
C PRO A 247 19.53 10.67 -13.43
N ARG A 248 20.14 10.91 -12.26
CA ARG A 248 19.42 11.53 -11.16
C ARG A 248 18.92 12.89 -11.62
N LYS A 249 17.60 13.05 -11.68
CA LYS A 249 17.01 14.37 -11.89
C LYS A 249 17.44 15.28 -10.73
N PRO A 250 17.81 16.53 -11.01
CA PRO A 250 18.13 17.47 -9.95
C PRO A 250 16.90 17.62 -9.04
N LEU A 251 17.13 17.52 -7.73
CA LEU A 251 16.04 17.69 -6.77
C LEU A 251 15.61 19.16 -6.76
N PRO A 252 14.30 19.45 -6.80
CA PRO A 252 13.82 20.81 -6.62
C PRO A 252 14.30 21.38 -5.29
N PRO A 253 14.74 22.66 -5.24
CA PRO A 253 15.22 23.28 -4.00
C PRO A 253 14.10 23.38 -2.96
N ILE A 254 12.85 23.47 -3.41
CA ILE A 254 11.63 23.56 -2.61
C ILE A 254 10.64 22.54 -3.14
N THR A 255 10.11 21.71 -2.24
CA THR A 255 9.07 20.72 -2.53
C THR A 255 7.84 20.89 -1.64
N LEU A 256 7.85 21.95 -0.82
CA LEU A 256 6.79 22.30 0.11
C LEU A 256 6.55 23.80 0.08
N LEU A 257 5.31 24.21 -0.15
CA LEU A 257 4.93 25.62 -0.23
C LEU A 257 3.48 25.81 0.22
N GLU A 258 3.28 26.64 1.24
CA GLU A 258 1.93 26.89 1.77
C GLU A 258 1.04 27.55 0.70
N ALA A 259 -0.16 27.01 0.56
CA ALA A 259 -1.16 27.47 -0.38
C ALA A 259 -1.75 28.83 0.04
N ARG A 260 -2.18 29.62 -0.95
CA ARG A 260 -2.68 30.98 -0.70
C ARG A 260 -4.14 31.00 -0.24
N HIS A 261 -4.52 32.06 0.48
CA HIS A 261 -5.90 32.50 0.72
C HIS A 261 -6.82 31.62 1.61
N ARG A 262 -6.31 30.62 2.37
CA ARG A 262 -7.20 29.74 3.16
C ARG A 262 -6.74 29.39 4.57
N ALA A 263 -5.56 29.82 5.02
CA ALA A 263 -5.19 29.68 6.43
C ALA A 263 -6.22 30.38 7.34
N ILE A 264 -6.74 29.65 8.33
CA ILE A 264 -7.63 30.16 9.36
C ILE A 264 -7.08 29.77 10.73
N SER A 265 -7.39 30.58 11.74
CA SER A 265 -7.06 30.24 13.13
C SER A 265 -7.81 28.99 13.59
N ALA A 266 -7.26 28.28 14.57
CA ALA A 266 -7.83 27.03 15.07
C ALA A 266 -9.28 27.15 15.58
N ASN A 267 -9.64 28.33 16.12
CA ASN A 267 -10.94 28.61 16.74
C ASN A 267 -11.96 29.24 15.78
N THR A 268 -11.56 29.61 14.55
CA THR A 268 -12.46 30.22 13.59
C THR A 268 -13.55 29.23 13.16
N LYS A 269 -14.81 29.53 13.48
CA LYS A 269 -15.98 28.74 13.05
C LYS A 269 -16.35 29.05 11.61
N VAL A 270 -16.32 28.05 10.74
CA VAL A 270 -16.66 28.14 9.31
C VAL A 270 -17.97 27.40 9.07
N ALA A 271 -18.83 27.94 8.20
CA ALA A 271 -20.03 27.24 7.75
C ALA A 271 -19.67 25.94 7.05
N ILE A 272 -20.43 24.87 7.27
CA ILE A 272 -20.18 23.53 6.72
C ILE A 272 -21.26 23.04 5.76
N ASP A 273 -22.12 23.96 5.28
CA ASP A 273 -23.11 23.66 4.26
C ASP A 273 -22.42 23.03 3.03
N ASP A 274 -22.93 21.88 2.60
CA ASP A 274 -22.41 21.05 1.49
C ASP A 274 -20.95 20.59 1.66
N MET A 275 -20.46 20.44 2.91
CA MET A 275 -19.13 19.90 3.18
C MET A 275 -19.19 18.47 3.74
N HIS A 276 -18.22 17.67 3.31
CA HIS A 276 -17.88 16.40 3.93
C HIS A 276 -16.39 16.38 4.24
N ILE A 277 -16.04 16.11 5.50
CA ILE A 277 -14.66 15.91 5.94
C ILE A 277 -14.64 14.63 6.76
N GLY A 278 -14.01 13.61 6.20
CA GLY A 278 -13.85 12.30 6.84
C GLY A 278 -12.53 12.14 7.58
N LEU A 279 -12.40 11.06 8.33
CA LEU A 279 -11.15 10.63 8.96
C LEU A 279 -10.04 10.42 7.92
N GLU A 280 -10.42 9.89 6.77
CA GLU A 280 -9.56 9.58 5.63
C GLU A 280 -9.01 10.82 4.91
N ASP A 281 -9.67 11.97 5.05
CA ASP A 281 -9.35 13.20 4.32
C ASP A 281 -8.17 13.97 4.94
N ALA A 282 -7.76 13.67 6.18
CA ALA A 282 -6.78 14.47 6.92
C ALA A 282 -5.45 14.67 6.16
N ALA A 283 -4.89 13.59 5.62
CA ALA A 283 -3.65 13.62 4.85
C ALA A 283 -3.81 14.31 3.48
N ALA A 284 -4.95 14.12 2.82
CA ALA A 284 -5.26 14.75 1.53
C ALA A 284 -5.39 16.27 1.65
N LEU A 285 -5.98 16.74 2.76
CA LEU A 285 -6.11 18.18 3.03
C LEU A 285 -4.76 18.83 3.34
N GLU A 286 -3.86 18.14 4.03
CA GLU A 286 -2.47 18.59 4.21
C GLU A 286 -1.76 18.71 2.86
N GLU A 287 -1.85 17.68 2.02
CA GLU A 287 -1.23 17.70 0.70
C GLU A 287 -1.73 18.89 -0.14
N GLN A 288 -3.04 19.14 -0.17
CA GLN A 288 -3.58 20.29 -0.90
C GLN A 288 -3.13 21.65 -0.36
N MET A 289 -2.84 21.73 0.94
CA MET A 289 -2.34 22.94 1.59
C MET A 289 -0.84 23.18 1.33
N TRP A 290 -0.06 22.12 1.20
CA TRP A 290 1.40 22.22 1.25
C TRP A 290 2.12 21.82 -0.04
N SER A 291 1.47 21.08 -0.94
CA SER A 291 2.08 20.72 -2.22
C SER A 291 2.07 21.91 -3.18
N PRO A 292 3.23 22.28 -3.74
CA PRO A 292 3.30 23.32 -4.75
C PRO A 292 2.64 22.86 -6.06
N LYS A 293 2.12 23.82 -6.81
CA LYS A 293 1.70 23.62 -8.20
C LYS A 293 2.91 23.81 -9.12
N VAL A 294 3.09 22.92 -10.09
CA VAL A 294 4.13 23.03 -11.10
C VAL A 294 3.57 23.74 -12.34
N THR A 295 4.18 24.87 -12.72
CA THR A 295 3.77 25.63 -13.92
C THR A 295 4.22 24.91 -15.20
N ARG A 296 3.82 25.43 -16.36
CA ARG A 296 4.28 24.88 -17.65
C ARG A 296 5.77 25.10 -17.89
N GLU A 297 6.31 26.14 -17.27
CA GLU A 297 7.72 26.51 -17.26
C GLU A 297 8.54 25.66 -16.27
N GLY A 298 7.88 24.82 -15.46
CA GLY A 298 8.52 23.98 -14.45
C GLY A 298 8.72 24.67 -13.10
N ASP A 299 8.17 25.86 -12.91
CA ASP A 299 8.28 26.61 -11.67
C ASP A 299 7.35 26.06 -10.59
N PHE A 300 7.82 26.08 -9.34
CA PHE A 300 7.08 25.63 -8.18
C PHE A 300 6.40 26.85 -7.54
N VAL A 301 5.07 26.95 -7.67
CA VAL A 301 4.28 28.07 -7.17
C VAL A 301 3.25 27.64 -6.15
N ALA A 302 2.87 28.56 -5.27
CA ALA A 302 1.91 28.26 -4.22
C ALA A 302 0.54 27.95 -4.84
N ASN A 303 -0.10 26.89 -4.36
CA ASN A 303 -1.41 26.49 -4.85
C ASN A 303 -2.46 27.58 -4.53
N ASP A 304 -3.40 27.84 -5.44
CA ASP A 304 -4.54 28.71 -5.20
C ASP A 304 -5.77 27.86 -4.86
N ILE A 305 -6.08 27.79 -3.57
CA ILE A 305 -7.16 26.98 -3.02
C ILE A 305 -8.41 27.81 -2.72
N ARG A 306 -8.62 28.94 -3.42
CA ARG A 306 -9.81 29.79 -3.23
C ARG A 306 -11.12 29.09 -3.59
N SER A 307 -11.16 28.02 -4.36
CA SER A 307 -12.36 27.18 -4.55
C SER A 307 -12.55 26.15 -3.44
N GLU A 308 -11.44 25.66 -2.87
CA GLU A 308 -11.44 24.49 -1.99
C GLU A 308 -11.85 24.84 -0.55
N LYS A 309 -13.14 24.65 -0.25
CA LYS A 309 -13.70 24.99 1.06
C LYS A 309 -13.07 24.18 2.21
N ARG A 310 -12.79 22.89 1.97
CA ARG A 310 -12.31 21.93 2.97
C ARG A 310 -10.86 22.17 3.40
N VAL A 311 -10.00 22.66 2.51
CA VAL A 311 -8.57 22.85 2.77
C VAL A 311 -8.31 23.89 3.87
N LYS A 312 -9.29 24.76 4.14
CA LYS A 312 -9.28 25.63 5.34
C LYS A 312 -9.02 24.86 6.63
N PHE A 313 -9.38 23.58 6.69
CA PHE A 313 -9.21 22.77 7.88
C PHE A 313 -7.87 22.03 7.95
N ALA A 314 -7.03 22.05 6.91
CA ALA A 314 -5.74 21.34 6.89
C ALA A 314 -4.93 21.56 8.18
N GLY A 315 -4.31 20.49 8.68
CA GLY A 315 -3.60 20.45 9.95
C GLY A 315 -4.46 20.36 11.20
N PHE A 316 -5.79 20.21 11.09
CA PHE A 316 -6.66 20.04 12.26
C PHE A 316 -6.22 18.87 13.14
N GLN A 317 -5.77 17.77 12.52
CA GLN A 317 -5.37 16.56 13.21
C GLN A 317 -4.16 16.79 14.13
N HIS A 318 -3.33 17.81 13.88
CA HIS A 318 -2.17 18.09 14.72
C HIS A 318 -2.49 18.94 15.95
N LEU A 319 -3.71 19.49 16.07
CA LEU A 319 -4.12 20.31 17.21
C LEU A 319 -4.43 19.48 18.47
N CYS A 320 -4.90 18.24 18.31
CA CYS A 320 -5.09 17.30 19.42
C CYS A 320 -4.02 16.21 19.35
N PRO A 321 -3.00 16.22 20.22
CA PRO A 321 -1.87 15.29 20.11
C PRO A 321 -2.19 13.88 20.64
N ILE A 322 -3.35 13.67 21.28
CA ILE A 322 -3.70 12.42 21.96
C ILE A 322 -3.61 11.20 21.05
N TRP A 323 -4.05 11.31 19.80
CA TRP A 323 -4.04 10.18 18.86
C TRP A 323 -2.63 9.73 18.43
N LYS A 324 -1.59 10.54 18.69
CA LYS A 324 -0.18 10.18 18.44
C LYS A 324 0.49 9.54 19.67
N LYS A 325 -0.16 9.55 20.83
CA LYS A 325 0.40 8.95 22.05
C LYS A 325 0.38 7.43 21.95
N ASP A 326 1.39 6.80 22.56
CA ASP A 326 1.45 5.33 22.70
C ASP A 326 0.52 4.88 23.85
N LEU A 327 -0.78 4.89 23.57
CA LEU A 327 -1.85 4.51 24.49
C LEU A 327 -2.71 3.41 23.87
N GLY A 328 -3.27 2.50 24.65
CA GLY A 328 -4.34 1.62 24.18
C GLY A 328 -5.59 2.41 23.75
N GLY A 329 -6.42 1.83 22.87
CA GLY A 329 -7.57 2.52 22.25
C GLY A 329 -8.58 3.09 23.26
N VAL A 330 -8.83 2.40 24.38
CA VAL A 330 -9.71 2.90 25.45
C VAL A 330 -9.12 4.09 26.19
N ALA A 331 -7.85 3.99 26.59
CA ALA A 331 -7.15 5.08 27.27
C ALA A 331 -7.06 6.32 26.36
N MET A 332 -6.75 6.09 25.09
CA MET A 332 -6.73 7.13 24.06
C MET A 332 -8.12 7.78 23.89
N LEU A 333 -9.20 6.99 23.90
CA LEU A 333 -10.56 7.50 23.77
C LEU A 333 -10.93 8.38 24.97
N LYS A 334 -10.60 7.94 26.19
CA LYS A 334 -10.85 8.71 27.41
C LYS A 334 -10.07 10.03 27.41
N GLU A 335 -8.76 9.99 27.15
CA GLU A 335 -7.96 11.21 27.06
C GLU A 335 -8.41 12.14 25.93
N ALA A 336 -8.89 11.59 24.81
CA ALA A 336 -9.41 12.41 23.72
C ALA A 336 -10.72 13.09 24.13
N LEU A 337 -11.60 12.41 24.87
CA LEU A 337 -12.83 13.00 25.39
C LEU A 337 -12.54 14.04 26.49
N ASP A 338 -11.61 13.78 27.40
CA ASP A 338 -11.19 14.76 28.42
C ASP A 338 -10.62 16.02 27.75
N TRP A 339 -9.81 15.85 26.70
CA TRP A 339 -9.33 16.97 25.89
C TRP A 339 -10.48 17.72 25.20
N CYS A 340 -11.48 16.99 24.70
CA CYS A 340 -12.68 17.59 24.09
C CYS A 340 -13.47 18.44 25.11
N ASP A 341 -13.60 17.96 26.34
CA ASP A 341 -14.28 18.65 27.43
C ASP A 341 -13.55 19.95 27.80
N GLU A 342 -12.22 19.87 27.99
CA GLU A 342 -11.35 21.01 28.30
C GLU A 342 -11.45 22.12 27.24
N HIS A 343 -11.40 21.72 25.96
CA HIS A 343 -11.40 22.65 24.82
C HIS A 343 -12.81 23.03 24.36
N LYS A 344 -13.86 22.56 25.05
CA LYS A 344 -15.27 22.85 24.78
C LYS A 344 -15.68 22.53 23.33
N VAL A 345 -15.12 21.46 22.77
CA VAL A 345 -15.44 21.02 21.39
C VAL A 345 -16.72 20.21 21.38
N TRP A 346 -17.42 20.18 20.25
CA TRP A 346 -18.76 19.59 20.16
C TRP A 346 -18.89 18.13 20.58
N VAL A 347 -17.82 17.34 20.44
CA VAL A 347 -17.82 15.90 20.73
C VAL A 347 -18.14 15.62 22.21
N ARG A 348 -17.83 16.56 23.11
CA ARG A 348 -18.19 16.48 24.53
C ARG A 348 -19.69 16.39 24.80
N ASP A 349 -20.48 16.93 23.88
CA ASP A 349 -21.94 17.01 24.04
C ASP A 349 -22.60 15.67 23.64
N LEU A 350 -21.82 14.69 23.16
CA LEU A 350 -22.31 13.37 22.77
C LEU A 350 -22.56 12.49 24.00
N PHE A 351 -23.61 11.68 23.92
CA PHE A 351 -23.84 10.62 24.90
C PHE A 351 -22.68 9.61 24.84
N PRO A 352 -22.02 9.27 25.96
CA PRO A 352 -20.80 8.48 25.98
C PRO A 352 -21.07 6.98 25.82
N ARG A 353 -21.88 6.63 24.81
CA ARG A 353 -22.19 5.27 24.38
C ARG A 353 -21.44 5.00 23.08
N VAL A 354 -20.67 3.92 23.09
CA VAL A 354 -20.04 3.37 21.89
C VAL A 354 -20.83 2.16 21.43
N SER A 355 -21.33 2.20 20.20
CA SER A 355 -22.00 1.07 19.56
C SER A 355 -21.08 0.45 18.52
N ILE A 356 -20.89 -0.86 18.57
CA ILE A 356 -20.10 -1.61 17.60
C ILE A 356 -21.03 -2.61 16.91
N GLN A 357 -21.06 -2.57 15.59
CA GLN A 357 -21.82 -3.49 14.75
C GLN A 357 -20.88 -4.17 13.77
N ARG A 358 -20.83 -5.50 13.79
CA ARG A 358 -20.00 -6.29 12.88
C ARG A 358 -20.84 -7.34 12.16
N SER A 359 -20.79 -7.32 10.83
CA SER A 359 -21.31 -8.34 9.91
C SER A 359 -20.26 -8.74 8.87
N ASP A 360 -20.64 -9.52 7.84
CA ASP A 360 -19.79 -9.89 6.70
C ASP A 360 -19.50 -8.72 5.75
N ARG A 361 -20.41 -7.76 5.69
CA ARG A 361 -20.37 -6.61 4.77
C ARG A 361 -20.18 -5.28 5.47
N THR A 362 -20.38 -5.23 6.79
CA THR A 362 -20.51 -3.99 7.53
C THR A 362 -19.78 -4.07 8.85
N HIS A 363 -18.84 -3.15 9.06
CA HIS A 363 -18.07 -3.01 10.28
C HIS A 363 -18.22 -1.56 10.71
N ILE A 364 -19.13 -1.29 11.64
CA ILE A 364 -19.45 0.07 12.05
C ILE A 364 -19.11 0.25 13.53
N ILE A 365 -18.47 1.37 13.85
CA ILE A 365 -18.39 1.88 15.21
C ILE A 365 -19.06 3.26 15.28
N ARG A 366 -19.80 3.51 16.35
CA ARG A 366 -20.52 4.77 16.57
C ARG A 366 -20.23 5.30 17.97
N LEU A 367 -20.16 6.61 18.11
CA LEU A 367 -20.21 7.31 19.40
C LEU A 367 -21.42 8.25 19.41
N GLY A 368 -22.22 8.19 20.47
CA GLY A 368 -23.42 9.02 20.62
C GLY A 368 -24.72 8.22 20.52
N TRP A 369 -25.84 8.94 20.44
CA TRP A 369 -27.18 8.35 20.33
C TRP A 369 -28.10 9.23 19.49
N GLY A 370 -29.05 8.62 18.78
CA GLY A 370 -30.05 9.35 17.99
C GLY A 370 -29.41 10.13 16.83
N HIS A 371 -29.71 11.43 16.72
CA HIS A 371 -29.22 12.30 15.64
C HIS A 371 -27.82 12.90 15.89
N ASP A 372 -27.30 12.74 17.11
CA ASP A 372 -26.01 13.26 17.54
C ASP A 372 -25.03 12.09 17.63
N LEU A 373 -24.50 11.70 16.47
CA LEU A 373 -23.64 10.54 16.36
C LEU A 373 -22.45 10.78 15.44
N ILE A 374 -21.28 10.33 15.87
CA ILE A 374 -20.16 10.07 14.97
C ILE A 374 -20.24 8.61 14.58
N ASN A 375 -20.16 8.32 13.28
CA ASN A 375 -20.09 6.95 12.78
C ASN A 375 -18.85 6.76 11.92
N PHE A 376 -18.26 5.59 12.04
CA PHE A 376 -17.15 5.16 11.19
C PHE A 376 -17.42 3.77 10.66
N ASN A 377 -17.15 3.58 9.38
CA ASN A 377 -17.02 2.28 8.74
C ASN A 377 -15.55 1.84 8.83
N ILE A 378 -15.29 0.70 9.47
CA ILE A 378 -13.96 0.13 9.65
C ILE A 378 -13.75 -0.97 8.62
N GLY A 379 -13.18 -0.63 7.47
CA GLY A 379 -12.78 -1.60 6.47
C GLY A 379 -11.49 -2.33 6.83
N GLY A 380 -11.19 -3.43 6.14
CA GLY A 380 -9.95 -4.18 6.36
C GLY A 380 -8.66 -3.45 5.98
N ARG A 381 -8.75 -2.28 5.32
CA ARG A 381 -7.59 -1.46 4.91
C ARG A 381 -7.71 0.04 5.26
N SER A 382 -8.87 0.51 5.69
CA SER A 382 -9.10 1.92 6.01
C SER A 382 -10.31 2.08 6.92
N THR A 383 -10.29 3.12 7.75
CA THR A 383 -11.47 3.59 8.49
C THR A 383 -11.98 4.85 7.79
N THR A 384 -13.27 4.88 7.45
CA THR A 384 -13.93 6.04 6.83
C THR A 384 -15.07 6.54 7.68
N GLY A 385 -15.33 7.83 7.68
CA GLY A 385 -16.50 8.39 8.36
C GLY A 385 -16.37 9.87 8.65
N SER A 386 -17.52 10.54 8.64
CA SER A 386 -17.62 11.99 8.80
C SER A 386 -17.17 12.44 10.19
N LEU A 387 -16.30 13.45 10.21
CA LEU A 387 -15.90 14.19 11.42
C LEU A 387 -16.82 15.38 11.69
N LEU A 388 -17.71 15.70 10.76
CA LEU A 388 -18.64 16.82 10.87
C LEU A 388 -19.89 16.41 11.65
N PRO A 389 -20.39 17.27 12.55
CA PRO A 389 -21.64 17.06 13.26
C PRO A 389 -22.84 17.18 12.32
N ILE A 390 -23.85 16.33 12.52
CA ILE A 390 -25.11 16.37 11.75
C ILE A 390 -25.98 17.57 12.15
N ASN A 391 -25.90 18.00 13.40
CA ASN A 391 -26.78 18.98 14.02
C ASN A 391 -26.20 20.40 14.12
N ARG A 392 -25.05 20.69 13.49
CA ARG A 392 -24.44 22.04 13.51
C ARG A 392 -24.18 22.55 12.11
N ALA A 393 -24.37 23.85 11.93
CA ALA A 393 -24.09 24.53 10.66
C ALA A 393 -22.64 25.05 10.57
N ARG A 394 -21.88 25.08 11.67
CA ARG A 394 -20.54 25.65 11.71
C ARG A 394 -19.58 24.85 12.60
N VAL A 395 -18.34 24.68 12.13
CA VAL A 395 -17.25 24.02 12.89
C VAL A 395 -15.93 24.77 12.75
N SER A 396 -15.03 24.57 13.70
CA SER A 396 -13.65 25.09 13.69
C SER A 396 -12.63 23.96 13.53
N LYS A 397 -11.35 24.28 13.31
CA LYS A 397 -10.30 23.24 13.24
C LYS A 397 -10.20 22.47 14.54
N ILE A 398 -10.33 23.15 15.68
CA ILE A 398 -10.27 22.50 17.00
C ILE A 398 -11.43 21.50 17.21
N ASP A 399 -12.61 21.77 16.63
CA ASP A 399 -13.73 20.80 16.63
C ASP A 399 -13.37 19.52 15.88
N LEU A 400 -12.79 19.67 14.68
CA LEU A 400 -12.34 18.54 13.86
C LEU A 400 -11.19 17.79 14.50
N ALA A 401 -10.30 18.47 15.21
CA ALA A 401 -9.20 17.86 15.94
C ALA A 401 -9.70 16.89 17.02
N GLY A 402 -10.71 17.31 17.80
CA GLY A 402 -11.35 16.46 18.81
C GLY A 402 -12.05 15.26 18.17
N ALA A 403 -12.86 15.50 17.13
CA ALA A 403 -13.55 14.43 16.40
C ALA A 403 -12.57 13.42 15.77
N TYR A 404 -11.45 13.90 15.24
CA TYR A 404 -10.40 13.06 14.67
C TYR A 404 -9.72 12.20 15.71
N ALA A 405 -9.34 12.78 16.86
CA ALA A 405 -8.70 12.04 17.94
C ALA A 405 -9.62 10.93 18.48
N VAL A 406 -10.91 11.25 18.66
CA VAL A 406 -11.93 10.28 19.05
C VAL A 406 -12.11 9.20 17.97
N GLY A 407 -12.15 9.57 16.69
CA GLY A 407 -12.25 8.60 15.59
C GLY A 407 -11.07 7.65 15.50
N ARG A 408 -9.83 8.16 15.65
CA ARG A 408 -8.61 7.33 15.73
C ARG A 408 -8.64 6.41 16.94
N ALA A 409 -9.09 6.89 18.10
CA ALA A 409 -9.20 6.08 19.30
C ALA A 409 -10.22 4.94 19.15
N LEU A 410 -11.39 5.22 18.57
CA LEU A 410 -12.42 4.22 18.28
C LEU A 410 -11.93 3.16 17.28
N SER A 411 -11.26 3.58 16.20
CA SER A 411 -10.63 2.68 15.24
C SER A 411 -9.60 1.77 15.89
N LYS A 412 -8.69 2.34 16.70
CA LYS A 412 -7.68 1.61 17.45
C LYS A 412 -8.29 0.63 18.46
N MET A 413 -9.33 1.04 19.18
CA MET A 413 -10.06 0.17 20.11
C MET A 413 -10.66 -1.04 19.39
N TYR A 414 -11.24 -0.84 18.20
CA TYR A 414 -11.81 -1.92 17.38
C TYR A 414 -10.75 -2.90 16.86
N ASP A 415 -9.57 -2.40 16.50
CA ASP A 415 -8.45 -3.24 16.05
C ASP A 415 -7.86 -4.05 17.20
N GLU A 416 -7.66 -3.42 18.37
CA GLU A 416 -7.10 -4.05 19.57
C GLU A 416 -8.04 -5.11 20.15
N SER A 417 -9.36 -4.88 20.12
CA SER A 417 -10.36 -5.88 20.50
C SER A 417 -10.44 -7.05 19.51
N ARG A 418 -9.77 -6.95 18.35
CA ARG A 418 -9.84 -7.91 17.24
C ARG A 418 -11.26 -8.16 16.75
N SER A 419 -12.12 -7.14 16.85
CA SER A 419 -13.54 -7.25 16.49
C SER A 419 -13.75 -7.73 15.04
N ALA A 420 -12.85 -7.40 14.11
CA ALA A 420 -12.91 -7.88 12.73
C ALA A 420 -12.88 -9.41 12.59
N LYS A 421 -12.24 -10.11 13.55
CA LYS A 421 -12.07 -11.58 13.54
C LYS A 421 -13.17 -12.33 14.33
N MET A 422 -14.04 -11.61 15.02
CA MET A 422 -15.14 -12.20 15.79
C MET A 422 -16.28 -12.65 14.86
N PRO A 423 -17.24 -13.49 15.30
CA PRO A 423 -18.51 -13.73 14.60
C PRO A 423 -19.34 -12.45 14.42
N TRP A 424 -20.51 -12.51 13.78
CA TRP A 424 -21.41 -11.35 13.72
C TRP A 424 -21.88 -10.97 15.12
N PHE A 425 -21.87 -9.68 15.44
CA PHE A 425 -22.35 -9.18 16.73
C PHE A 425 -22.75 -7.71 16.66
N SER A 426 -23.58 -7.30 17.62
CA SER A 426 -23.81 -5.92 17.98
C SER A 426 -23.52 -5.76 19.48
N ALA A 427 -22.79 -4.73 19.86
CA ALA A 427 -22.43 -4.45 21.25
C ALA A 427 -22.55 -2.96 21.55
N ASP A 428 -22.99 -2.64 22.76
CA ASP A 428 -23.05 -1.29 23.27
C ASP A 428 -22.21 -1.18 24.55
N ILE A 429 -21.40 -0.12 24.62
CA ILE A 429 -20.47 0.14 25.71
C ILE A 429 -20.75 1.53 26.24
N LEU A 430 -21.03 1.64 27.54
CA LEU A 430 -21.12 2.92 28.23
C LEU A 430 -19.75 3.27 28.78
N LEU A 431 -19.11 4.30 28.23
CA LEU A 431 -17.72 4.68 28.58
C LEU A 431 -17.51 4.97 30.07
N PRO A 432 -18.45 5.59 30.82
CA PRO A 432 -18.29 5.80 32.26
C PRO A 432 -18.18 4.50 33.07
N VAL A 433 -18.49 3.34 32.48
CA VAL A 433 -18.50 2.02 33.12
C VAL A 433 -17.26 1.21 32.75
N VAL A 434 -16.35 1.73 31.92
CA VAL A 434 -15.13 1.03 31.46
C VAL A 434 -13.94 1.42 32.34
N GLU A 435 -13.27 0.41 32.92
CA GLU A 435 -12.01 0.59 33.63
C GLU A 435 -10.82 0.65 32.64
N VAL A 436 -9.89 1.59 32.84
CA VAL A 436 -8.78 1.88 31.90
C VAL A 436 -7.86 0.67 31.70
N ASP A 437 -7.70 -0.17 32.72
CA ASP A 437 -6.78 -1.33 32.71
C ASP A 437 -7.43 -2.61 32.14
N ARG A 438 -8.71 -2.55 31.75
CA ARG A 438 -9.45 -3.68 31.18
C ARG A 438 -10.52 -3.16 30.23
N LEU A 439 -10.28 -3.32 28.93
CA LEU A 439 -11.40 -3.50 28.01
C LEU A 439 -12.33 -4.57 28.63
N PRO A 440 -13.66 -4.40 28.64
CA PRO A 440 -14.52 -5.54 28.95
C PRO A 440 -14.05 -6.67 28.05
N ASP A 441 -13.73 -7.83 28.63
CA ASP A 441 -13.30 -9.00 27.87
C ASP A 441 -14.41 -9.26 26.85
N PHE A 442 -14.23 -8.79 25.60
CA PHE A 442 -15.09 -9.17 24.51
C PHE A 442 -14.97 -10.68 24.46
N PRO A 443 -16.05 -11.44 24.69
CA PRO A 443 -15.89 -12.82 25.02
C PRO A 443 -15.12 -13.49 23.88
N ARG A 444 -14.09 -14.23 24.26
CA ARG A 444 -13.70 -15.40 23.47
C ARG A 444 -14.93 -16.30 23.48
N LEU A 445 -15.84 -16.08 22.54
CA LEU A 445 -16.99 -16.94 22.34
C LEU A 445 -16.42 -18.27 21.85
N HIS A 446 -16.17 -19.15 22.81
CA HIS A 446 -16.11 -20.58 22.56
C HIS A 446 -17.39 -20.97 21.82
N LYS A 447 -17.25 -21.94 20.90
CA LYS A 447 -18.29 -22.47 20.00
C LYS A 447 -19.70 -22.40 20.61
N ALA A 448 -20.68 -22.10 19.76
CA ALA A 448 -22.06 -21.68 20.00
C ALA A 448 -22.91 -22.40 21.08
N ASP A 449 -22.39 -23.39 21.80
CA ASP A 449 -23.13 -24.21 22.78
C ASP A 449 -22.53 -24.16 24.20
N ALA A 450 -21.55 -23.29 24.47
CA ALA A 450 -20.86 -23.20 25.77
C ALA A 450 -21.07 -21.86 26.49
N PHE A 451 -22.27 -21.29 26.43
CA PHE A 451 -22.58 -20.03 27.11
C PHE A 451 -22.78 -20.27 28.60
N ARG A 452 -21.99 -19.59 29.45
CA ARG A 452 -22.26 -19.51 30.89
C ARG A 452 -23.10 -18.28 31.18
N GLU A 453 -24.23 -18.49 31.84
CA GLU A 453 -25.08 -17.43 32.39
C GLU A 453 -24.22 -16.51 33.29
N GLY A 454 -24.13 -15.21 32.95
CA GLY A 454 -23.36 -14.23 33.72
C GLY A 454 -22.05 -13.69 33.10
N ALA A 455 -21.64 -14.12 31.90
CA ALA A 455 -20.43 -13.63 31.21
C ALA A 455 -20.43 -12.11 30.90
N PHE A 456 -21.58 -11.44 31.05
CA PHE A 456 -21.80 -10.05 30.71
C PHE A 456 -22.29 -9.20 31.89
N ARG A 457 -22.07 -9.63 33.15
CA ARG A 457 -22.37 -8.79 34.33
C ARG A 457 -21.56 -7.48 34.26
N GLY A 458 -22.20 -6.41 33.77
CA GLY A 458 -21.62 -5.08 33.60
C GLY A 458 -21.95 -4.39 32.26
N LEU A 459 -22.27 -5.16 31.22
CA LEU A 459 -22.67 -4.64 29.90
C LEU A 459 -24.21 -4.62 29.83
N ARG A 460 -24.83 -3.44 29.82
CA ARG A 460 -26.28 -3.32 29.59
C ARG A 460 -26.56 -3.47 28.10
N GLU A 461 -27.36 -4.48 27.78
CA GLU A 461 -27.88 -4.87 26.46
C GLU A 461 -26.82 -5.29 25.42
N VAL A 462 -26.52 -6.59 25.39
CA VAL A 462 -25.90 -7.26 24.24
C VAL A 462 -26.98 -8.09 23.56
N THR A 463 -27.43 -7.68 22.38
CA THR A 463 -28.39 -8.42 21.56
C THR A 463 -27.62 -9.22 20.51
N PHE A 464 -27.66 -10.55 20.60
CA PHE A 464 -27.13 -11.44 19.58
C PHE A 464 -28.22 -11.73 18.54
N PHE A 465 -27.88 -11.67 17.25
CA PHE A 465 -28.73 -12.07 16.13
C PHE A 465 -28.11 -13.24 15.39
#